data_AF-A0A5C9C457-F1
#
_entry.id   AF-A0A5C9C457-F1
#
_cell.length_a   1.000
_cell.length_b   1.000
_cell.length_c   1.000
_cell.angle_alpha   90.00
_cell.angle_beta   90.00
_cell.angle_gamma   90.00
#
_symmetry.space_group_name_H-M   'P 1'
#
loop_
_entity.id
_entity.type
_entity.pdbx_description
1 polymer ?
#
loop_
_entity_poly.entity_id
_entity_poly.type
_entity_poly.pdbx_seq_one_letter_code
_entity_poly.pdbx_strand_id
1 'polypeptide(L)'
;MSGTSFFSEKINFIDSSLAQYIFTIANQTPSSYYVFNFVKSYFNLTKTTKQISKKIFYSFSSKLQNSEEGKYLHYLLFDFNQADLIGKKFEKVILNNPKNVREKIKLEEGKITLIDFWASWCMPCIATFPELKRLFSLHSKDSFNIVSISLDSKFNSWKNSLQKYALPWKNYLSLGGFESLQAKKYGIASIPFTLLLDKNGVIIKISPSISEVEKYVKDNALKLHE
;
A
#
# COMPACT_ATOMS: atom_id res chain seq x y z
N MET A 1 3.36 19.07 -28.45
CA MET A 1 2.64 18.62 -27.23
C MET A 1 2.91 17.13 -27.08
N SER A 2 3.67 16.73 -26.06
CA SER A 2 4.00 15.31 -25.85
C SER A 2 2.73 14.54 -25.49
N GLY A 3 2.51 13.38 -26.11
CA GLY A 3 1.29 12.58 -25.92
C GLY A 3 0.95 12.31 -24.44
N THR A 4 1.94 12.32 -23.56
CA THR A 4 1.78 12.16 -22.10
C THR A 4 0.97 13.28 -21.44
N SER A 5 1.02 14.53 -21.91
CA SER A 5 0.26 15.63 -21.29
C SER A 5 -1.22 15.62 -21.69
N PHE A 6 -1.52 15.19 -22.92
CA PHE A 6 -2.90 15.08 -23.40
C PHE A 6 -3.66 13.94 -22.70
N PHE A 7 -2.99 12.81 -22.47
CA PHE A 7 -3.59 11.69 -21.73
C PHE A 7 -3.82 12.02 -20.25
N SER A 8 -2.88 12.73 -19.59
CA SER A 8 -3.06 13.13 -18.20
C SER A 8 -4.17 14.17 -18.02
N GLU A 9 -4.31 15.13 -18.94
CA GLU A 9 -5.42 16.09 -18.95
C GLU A 9 -6.79 15.41 -19.12
N LYS A 10 -6.91 14.45 -20.04
CA LYS A 10 -8.14 13.69 -20.22
C LYS A 10 -8.51 12.83 -19.01
N ILE A 11 -7.53 12.18 -18.39
CA ILE A 11 -7.75 11.42 -17.15
C ILE A 11 -8.23 12.35 -16.03
N ASN A 12 -7.58 13.50 -15.84
CA ASN A 12 -7.99 14.49 -14.84
C ASN A 12 -9.42 15.04 -15.10
N PHE A 13 -9.79 15.20 -16.37
CA PHE A 13 -11.15 15.63 -16.75
C PHE A 13 -12.21 14.56 -16.47
N ILE A 14 -11.90 13.28 -16.73
CA ILE A 14 -12.80 12.17 -16.42
C ILE A 14 -12.98 12.05 -14.90
N ASP A 15 -11.87 12.14 -14.15
CA ASP A 15 -11.89 12.09 -12.70
C ASP A 15 -12.70 13.24 -12.10
N SER A 16 -12.58 14.47 -12.64
CA SER A 16 -13.33 15.62 -12.16
C SER A 16 -14.83 15.55 -12.50
N SER A 17 -15.17 15.06 -13.69
CA SER A 17 -16.57 14.88 -14.12
C SER A 17 -17.28 13.81 -13.30
N LEU A 18 -16.62 12.66 -13.09
CA LEU A 18 -17.15 11.59 -12.28
C LEU A 18 -17.23 11.98 -10.80
N ALA A 19 -16.22 12.70 -10.29
CA ALA A 19 -16.28 13.30 -8.96
C ALA A 19 -17.50 14.22 -8.77
N GLN A 20 -17.79 15.09 -9.74
CA GLN A 20 -18.93 16.00 -9.67
C GLN A 20 -20.26 15.23 -9.69
N TYR A 21 -20.33 14.17 -10.50
CA TYR A 21 -21.49 13.27 -10.53
C TYR A 21 -21.70 12.58 -9.17
N ILE A 22 -20.63 12.01 -8.59
CA ILE A 22 -20.69 11.37 -7.27
C ILE A 22 -21.10 12.38 -6.19
N PHE A 23 -20.55 13.59 -6.22
CA PHE A 23 -20.95 14.67 -5.30
C PHE A 23 -22.44 15.00 -5.41
N THR A 24 -22.98 15.03 -6.63
CA THR A 24 -24.40 15.29 -6.87
C THR A 24 -25.27 14.18 -6.27
N ILE A 25 -24.92 12.92 -6.54
CA ILE A 25 -25.66 11.77 -6.02
C ILE A 25 -25.56 11.69 -4.48
N ALA A 26 -24.40 11.97 -3.90
CA ALA A 26 -24.22 11.99 -2.44
C ALA A 26 -25.08 13.06 -1.77
N ASN A 27 -25.18 14.27 -2.35
CA ASN A 27 -26.08 15.32 -1.84
C ASN A 27 -27.56 14.95 -1.96
N GLN A 28 -27.96 14.26 -3.04
CA GLN A 28 -29.35 13.83 -3.23
C GLN A 28 -29.72 12.65 -2.34
N THR A 29 -28.73 11.84 -1.94
CA THR A 29 -28.94 10.61 -1.16
C THR A 29 -28.01 10.54 0.06
N PRO A 30 -28.07 11.52 0.98
CA PRO A 30 -27.07 11.69 2.04
C PRO A 30 -27.07 10.57 3.08
N SER A 31 -28.10 9.72 3.10
CA SER A 31 -28.18 8.55 4.00
C SER A 31 -27.89 7.22 3.27
N SER A 32 -27.51 7.25 1.99
CA SER A 32 -27.26 6.04 1.21
C SER A 32 -25.92 5.40 1.55
N TYR A 33 -25.98 4.23 2.19
CA TYR A 33 -24.81 3.42 2.51
C TYR A 33 -24.09 2.90 1.25
N TYR A 34 -24.81 2.67 0.15
CA TYR A 34 -24.23 2.25 -1.13
C TYR A 34 -23.37 3.34 -1.76
N VAL A 35 -23.86 4.59 -1.76
CA VAL A 35 -23.11 5.74 -2.28
C VAL A 35 -21.91 6.02 -1.39
N PHE A 36 -22.06 5.89 -0.08
CA PHE A 36 -20.96 6.01 0.87
C PHE A 36 -19.83 4.99 0.62
N ASN A 37 -20.17 3.71 0.44
CA ASN A 37 -19.17 2.67 0.11
C ASN A 37 -18.55 2.86 -1.28
N PHE A 38 -19.32 3.35 -2.24
CA PHE A 38 -18.80 3.68 -3.57
C PHE A 38 -17.73 4.77 -3.48
N VAL A 39 -18.00 5.87 -2.76
CA VAL A 39 -17.03 6.94 -2.49
C VAL A 39 -15.77 6.40 -1.84
N LYS A 40 -15.91 5.56 -0.80
CA LYS A 40 -14.77 4.93 -0.11
C LYS A 40 -13.88 4.12 -1.06
N SER A 41 -14.48 3.43 -2.02
CA SER A 41 -13.78 2.52 -2.94
C SER A 41 -13.22 3.24 -4.18
N TYR A 42 -13.89 4.30 -4.63
CA TYR A 42 -13.54 5.01 -5.86
C TYR A 42 -12.38 5.99 -5.67
N PHE A 43 -12.34 6.67 -4.53
CA PHE A 43 -11.29 7.63 -4.25
C PHE A 43 -10.08 6.95 -3.64
N ASN A 44 -9.32 6.23 -4.46
CA ASN A 44 -7.92 5.98 -4.17
C ASN A 44 -7.26 7.35 -3.91
N LEU A 45 -6.69 7.53 -2.72
CA LEU A 45 -6.29 8.79 -2.08
C LEU A 45 -5.12 9.51 -2.78
N THR A 46 -5.18 9.69 -4.10
CA THR A 46 -4.28 10.61 -4.81
C THR A 46 -4.54 12.04 -4.33
N LYS A 47 -3.55 12.92 -4.50
CA LYS A 47 -3.62 14.30 -4.00
C LYS A 47 -4.86 15.05 -4.54
N THR A 48 -5.24 14.80 -5.80
CA THR A 48 -6.39 15.43 -6.47
C THR A 48 -7.73 14.85 -5.99
N THR A 49 -7.85 13.54 -5.91
CA THR A 49 -9.08 12.86 -5.45
C THR A 49 -9.35 13.12 -3.98
N LYS A 50 -8.30 13.27 -3.14
CA LYS A 50 -8.43 13.54 -1.70
C LYS A 50 -9.17 14.86 -1.42
N GLN A 51 -8.91 15.94 -2.17
CA GLN A 51 -9.60 17.23 -1.96
C GLN A 51 -11.10 17.15 -2.28
N ILE A 52 -11.45 16.46 -3.36
CA ILE A 52 -12.83 16.25 -3.78
C ILE A 52 -13.55 15.35 -2.77
N SER A 53 -12.90 14.26 -2.35
CA SER A 53 -13.45 13.32 -1.38
C SER A 53 -13.79 13.98 -0.05
N LYS A 54 -12.98 14.96 0.40
CA LYS A 54 -13.28 15.78 1.58
C LYS A 54 -14.62 16.52 1.43
N LYS A 55 -14.89 17.10 0.25
CA LYS A 55 -16.16 17.80 -0.02
C LYS A 55 -17.35 16.83 -0.04
N ILE A 56 -17.17 15.66 -0.64
CA ILE A 56 -18.20 14.62 -0.71
C ILE A 56 -18.48 14.01 0.67
N PHE A 57 -17.46 13.87 1.53
CA PHE A 57 -17.66 13.36 2.89
C PHE A 57 -18.67 14.20 3.67
N TYR A 58 -18.57 15.52 3.58
CA TYR A 58 -19.48 16.44 4.27
C TYR A 58 -20.89 16.51 3.70
N SER A 59 -21.16 15.96 2.50
CA SER A 59 -22.53 15.89 1.98
C SER A 59 -23.33 14.71 2.55
N PHE A 60 -22.69 13.72 3.18
CA PHE A 60 -23.40 12.64 3.85
C PHE A 60 -24.07 13.10 5.15
N SER A 61 -25.09 12.37 5.60
CA SER A 61 -25.80 12.65 6.85
C SER A 61 -24.86 12.56 8.06
N SER A 62 -25.16 13.30 9.12
CA SER A 62 -24.42 13.25 10.39
C SER A 62 -24.35 11.82 10.96
N LYS A 63 -25.39 11.00 10.77
CA LYS A 63 -25.41 9.60 11.17
C LYS A 63 -24.30 8.79 10.48
N LEU A 64 -24.11 8.96 9.17
CA LEU A 64 -23.05 8.28 8.42
C LEU A 64 -21.67 8.85 8.72
N GLN A 65 -21.54 10.18 8.82
CA GLN A 65 -20.26 10.81 9.18
C GLN A 65 -19.75 10.34 10.54
N ASN A 66 -20.65 10.14 11.51
CA ASN A 66 -20.31 9.69 12.87
C ASN A 66 -20.32 8.16 13.05
N SER A 67 -20.59 7.38 12.00
CA SER A 67 -20.45 5.92 12.08
C SER A 67 -18.97 5.52 12.18
N GLU A 68 -18.68 4.27 12.56
CA GLU A 68 -17.30 3.78 12.60
C GLU A 68 -16.60 3.89 11.24
N GLU A 69 -17.33 3.60 10.16
CA GLU A 69 -16.85 3.76 8.79
C GLU A 69 -16.68 5.23 8.41
N GLY A 70 -17.59 6.10 8.87
CA GLY A 70 -17.51 7.55 8.70
C GLY A 70 -16.26 8.14 9.34
N LYS A 71 -16.00 7.79 10.59
CA LYS A 71 -14.78 8.19 11.33
C LYS A 71 -13.51 7.67 10.65
N TYR A 72 -13.51 6.42 10.18
CA TYR A 72 -12.37 5.86 9.47
C TYR A 72 -12.11 6.58 8.13
N LEU A 73 -13.16 6.85 7.36
CA LEU A 73 -13.04 7.63 6.12
C LEU A 73 -12.58 9.07 6.41
N HIS A 74 -13.09 9.70 7.46
CA HIS A 74 -12.62 11.01 7.91
C HIS A 74 -11.12 10.97 8.21
N TYR A 75 -10.66 10.01 9.01
CA TYR A 75 -9.23 9.83 9.30
C TYR A 75 -8.41 9.72 8.02
N LEU A 76 -8.80 8.86 7.07
CA LEU A 76 -8.10 8.73 5.79
C LEU A 76 -8.05 10.03 4.97
N LEU A 77 -9.14 10.79 4.98
CA LEU A 77 -9.29 12.00 4.18
C LEU A 77 -8.60 13.21 4.80
N PHE A 78 -8.68 13.39 6.11
CA PHE A 78 -8.29 14.62 6.78
C PHE A 78 -6.99 14.49 7.56
N ASP A 79 -6.76 13.33 8.21
CA ASP A 79 -5.75 13.20 9.26
C ASP A 79 -4.58 12.29 8.83
N PHE A 80 -4.84 11.25 8.03
CA PHE A 80 -3.81 10.34 7.58
C PHE A 80 -2.95 10.98 6.50
N ASN A 81 -1.70 11.24 6.85
CA ASN A 81 -0.66 11.55 5.89
C ASN A 81 0.34 10.38 5.86
N GLN A 82 0.47 9.73 4.70
CA GLN A 82 1.35 8.57 4.56
C GLN A 82 2.81 8.92 4.87
N ALA A 83 3.22 10.17 4.67
CA ALA A 83 4.55 10.66 5.05
C ALA A 83 4.81 10.56 6.57
N ASP A 84 3.77 10.55 7.41
CA ASP A 84 3.90 10.39 8.86
C ASP A 84 4.29 8.96 9.27
N LEU A 85 4.39 8.03 8.32
CA LEU A 85 4.98 6.71 8.55
C LEU A 85 6.51 6.78 8.66
N ILE A 86 7.15 7.78 8.05
CA ILE A 86 8.60 7.94 8.12
C ILE A 86 9.03 8.19 9.57
N GLY A 87 10.08 7.49 10.01
CA GLY A 87 10.59 7.54 11.38
C GLY A 87 9.84 6.62 12.36
N LYS A 88 8.72 6.01 11.96
CA LYS A 88 8.00 5.03 12.79
C LYS A 88 8.58 3.64 12.62
N LYS A 89 8.60 2.85 13.70
CA LYS A 89 8.91 1.41 13.62
C LYS A 89 7.81 0.66 12.90
N PHE A 90 8.20 -0.23 12.00
CA PHE A 90 7.29 -1.17 11.38
C PHE A 90 6.80 -2.18 12.43
N GLU A 91 5.49 -2.34 12.57
CA GLU A 91 4.93 -3.23 13.57
C GLU A 91 5.02 -4.69 13.14
N LYS A 92 5.62 -5.52 14.01
CA LYS A 92 5.63 -6.98 13.84
C LYS A 92 4.24 -7.55 14.17
N VAL A 93 3.37 -7.64 13.15
CA VAL A 93 1.99 -8.17 13.23
C VAL A 93 1.93 -9.70 13.05
N ILE A 94 0.79 -10.32 13.35
CA ILE A 94 0.52 -11.74 13.10
C ILE A 94 -0.20 -11.90 11.76
N LEU A 95 0.37 -12.66 10.82
CA LEU A 95 -0.19 -12.89 9.47
C LEU A 95 -0.08 -14.36 9.06
N ASN A 96 -0.86 -14.76 8.05
CA ASN A 96 -0.78 -16.09 7.47
C ASN A 96 0.51 -16.25 6.66
N ASN A 97 1.23 -17.34 6.90
CA ASN A 97 2.38 -17.75 6.09
C ASN A 97 1.94 -18.73 4.97
N PRO A 98 2.84 -19.21 4.09
CA PRO A 98 2.48 -20.10 2.98
C PRO A 98 1.94 -21.48 3.42
N LYS A 99 2.15 -21.87 4.68
CA LYS A 99 1.58 -23.07 5.30
C LYS A 99 0.19 -22.84 5.89
N ASN A 100 -0.39 -21.66 5.66
CA ASN A 100 -1.64 -21.18 6.26
C ASN A 100 -1.61 -21.09 7.80
N VAL A 101 -0.42 -20.96 8.38
CA VAL A 101 -0.25 -20.77 9.82
C VAL A 101 -0.14 -19.27 10.08
N ARG A 102 -0.91 -18.78 11.06
CA ARG A 102 -0.75 -17.42 11.56
C ARG A 102 0.49 -17.34 12.45
N GLU A 103 1.47 -16.55 12.05
CA GLU A 103 2.67 -16.31 12.85
C GLU A 103 3.03 -14.82 12.85
N LYS A 104 3.75 -14.39 13.88
CA LYS A 104 4.32 -13.05 13.92
C LYS A 104 5.33 -12.91 12.77
N ILE A 105 5.17 -11.86 11.97
CA ILE A 105 6.09 -11.60 10.87
C ILE A 105 7.52 -11.45 11.39
N LYS A 106 8.44 -12.04 10.65
CA LYS A 106 9.86 -12.06 10.97
C LYS A 106 10.56 -10.97 10.18
N LEU A 107 10.97 -9.92 10.87
CA LEU A 107 11.96 -8.95 10.40
C LEU A 107 13.28 -9.36 11.04
N GLU A 108 14.27 -9.66 10.21
CA GLU A 108 15.59 -10.05 10.69
C GLU A 108 16.29 -8.79 11.23
N GLU A 109 16.62 -8.82 12.52
CA GLU A 109 17.22 -7.66 13.19
C GLU A 109 18.62 -7.39 12.64
N GLY A 110 19.00 -6.11 12.57
CA GLY A 110 20.28 -5.70 11.99
C GLY A 110 20.31 -5.62 10.47
N LYS A 111 19.20 -5.96 9.78
CA LYS A 111 19.11 -5.96 8.31
C LYS A 111 18.25 -4.83 7.79
N ILE A 112 18.72 -4.19 6.73
CA ILE A 112 17.88 -3.28 5.94
C ILE A 112 16.82 -4.15 5.27
N THR A 113 15.54 -3.80 5.44
CA THR A 113 14.44 -4.63 4.94
C THR A 113 13.53 -3.84 4.01
N LEU A 114 13.28 -4.36 2.82
CA LEU A 114 12.22 -3.85 1.94
C LEU A 114 10.93 -4.64 2.19
N ILE A 115 9.91 -3.98 2.72
CA ILE A 115 8.55 -4.54 2.79
C ILE A 115 7.87 -4.30 1.44
N ASP A 116 7.42 -5.37 0.80
CA ASP A 116 6.78 -5.34 -0.52
C ASP A 116 5.31 -5.73 -0.41
N PHE A 117 4.41 -4.76 -0.59
CA PHE A 117 2.98 -5.00 -0.63
C PHE A 117 2.51 -5.22 -2.07
N TRP A 118 1.92 -6.39 -2.30
CA TRP A 118 1.54 -6.85 -3.63
C TRP A 118 0.25 -7.68 -3.60
N ALA A 119 -0.18 -8.20 -4.75
CA ALA A 119 -1.25 -9.20 -4.84
C ALA A 119 -1.14 -10.01 -6.12
N SER A 120 -1.71 -11.23 -6.15
CA SER A 120 -1.66 -12.13 -7.30
C SER A 120 -2.23 -11.55 -8.60
N TRP A 121 -3.17 -10.61 -8.48
CA TRP A 121 -3.82 -9.92 -9.59
C TRP A 121 -3.10 -8.63 -10.01
N CYS A 122 -2.06 -8.21 -9.28
CA CYS A 122 -1.31 -6.99 -9.58
C CYS A 122 -0.22 -7.26 -10.62
N MET A 123 -0.54 -7.09 -11.90
CA MET A 123 0.43 -7.26 -12.99
C MET A 123 1.65 -6.32 -12.87
N PRO A 124 1.51 -5.02 -12.51
CA PRO A 124 2.67 -4.17 -12.28
C PRO A 124 3.58 -4.66 -11.15
N CYS A 125 3.01 -5.23 -10.08
CA CYS A 125 3.80 -5.83 -9.00
C CYS A 125 4.58 -7.07 -9.49
N ILE A 126 3.92 -7.93 -10.27
CA ILE A 126 4.58 -9.12 -10.83
C ILE A 126 5.73 -8.74 -11.76
N ALA A 127 5.58 -7.64 -12.50
CA ALA A 127 6.62 -7.11 -13.38
C ALA A 127 7.88 -6.65 -12.62
N THR A 128 7.79 -6.30 -11.32
CA THR A 128 8.97 -5.92 -10.51
C THR A 128 9.73 -7.12 -9.94
N PHE A 129 9.14 -8.31 -9.93
CA PHE A 129 9.74 -9.50 -9.31
C PHE A 129 11.14 -9.86 -9.85
N PRO A 130 11.43 -9.82 -11.17
CA PRO A 130 12.77 -10.08 -11.66
C PRO A 130 13.81 -9.12 -11.06
N GLU A 131 13.45 -7.85 -10.93
CA GLU A 131 14.35 -6.83 -10.40
C GLU A 131 14.51 -6.94 -8.87
N LEU A 132 13.43 -7.25 -8.14
CA LEU A 132 13.51 -7.54 -6.70
C LEU A 132 14.37 -8.78 -6.41
N LYS A 133 14.27 -9.82 -7.26
CA LYS A 133 15.15 -11.00 -7.18
C LYS A 133 16.60 -10.64 -7.44
N ARG A 134 16.88 -9.82 -8.46
CA ARG A 134 18.23 -9.30 -8.73
C ARG A 134 18.77 -8.57 -7.50
N LEU A 135 18.01 -7.62 -6.96
CA LEU A 135 18.39 -6.83 -5.77
C LEU A 135 18.67 -7.75 -4.57
N PHE A 136 17.77 -8.71 -4.30
CA PHE A 136 17.94 -9.68 -3.22
C PHE A 136 19.18 -10.56 -3.39
N SER A 137 19.52 -10.94 -4.63
CA SER A 137 20.72 -11.75 -4.92
C SER A 137 22.03 -10.98 -4.87
N LEU A 138 22.01 -9.68 -5.13
CA LEU A 138 23.21 -8.83 -5.21
C LEU A 138 23.74 -8.42 -3.83
N HIS A 139 22.91 -8.45 -2.81
CA HIS A 139 23.28 -8.04 -1.47
C HIS A 139 23.43 -9.26 -0.55
N SER A 140 24.35 -9.15 0.42
CA SER A 140 24.51 -10.18 1.43
C SER A 140 23.21 -10.39 2.19
N LYS A 141 22.88 -11.67 2.44
CA LYS A 141 21.76 -12.03 3.31
C LYS A 141 21.90 -11.44 4.70
N ASP A 142 23.10 -11.04 5.13
CA ASP A 142 23.34 -10.45 6.45
C ASP A 142 23.07 -8.95 6.52
N SER A 143 23.00 -8.26 5.37
CA SER A 143 22.81 -6.81 5.32
C SER A 143 21.47 -6.36 4.74
N PHE A 144 20.85 -7.18 3.88
CA PHE A 144 19.61 -6.85 3.20
C PHE A 144 18.62 -8.02 3.17
N ASN A 145 17.33 -7.70 3.28
CA ASN A 145 16.25 -8.66 3.16
C ASN A 145 15.03 -8.04 2.46
N ILE A 146 14.16 -8.89 1.92
CA ILE A 146 12.84 -8.51 1.42
C ILE A 146 11.78 -9.30 2.21
N VAL A 147 10.67 -8.67 2.55
CA VAL A 147 9.50 -9.35 3.11
C VAL A 147 8.29 -8.91 2.33
N SER A 148 7.62 -9.85 1.65
CA SER A 148 6.41 -9.52 0.90
C SER A 148 5.15 -9.80 1.73
N ILE A 149 4.20 -8.86 1.70
CA ILE A 149 2.88 -8.98 2.31
C ILE A 149 1.85 -8.87 1.18
N SER A 150 1.22 -9.99 0.84
CA SER A 150 0.14 -9.99 -0.13
C SER A 150 -1.14 -9.42 0.46
N LEU A 151 -1.88 -8.66 -0.33
CA LEU A 151 -3.23 -8.15 -0.06
C LEU A 151 -4.31 -9.01 -0.73
N ASP A 152 -4.00 -10.20 -1.21
CA ASP A 152 -4.99 -11.08 -1.83
C ASP A 152 -6.21 -11.33 -0.93
N SER A 153 -7.40 -11.36 -1.53
CA SER A 153 -8.63 -11.70 -0.80
C SER A 153 -8.84 -13.21 -0.66
N LYS A 154 -8.01 -14.04 -1.31
CA LYS A 154 -8.11 -15.50 -1.30
C LYS A 154 -6.73 -16.13 -1.10
N PHE A 155 -6.62 -16.97 -0.07
CA PHE A 155 -5.38 -17.68 0.26
C PHE A 155 -4.85 -18.54 -0.90
N ASN A 156 -5.73 -19.28 -1.59
CA ASN A 156 -5.32 -20.17 -2.68
C ASN A 156 -4.76 -19.40 -3.89
N SER A 157 -5.33 -18.24 -4.23
CA SER A 157 -4.79 -17.39 -5.30
C SER A 157 -3.36 -16.96 -4.99
N TRP A 158 -3.15 -16.44 -3.77
CA TRP A 158 -1.81 -16.06 -3.30
C TRP A 158 -0.84 -17.24 -3.29
N LYS A 159 -1.23 -18.39 -2.72
CA LYS A 159 -0.38 -19.58 -2.62
C LYS A 159 0.06 -20.10 -3.99
N ASN A 160 -0.85 -20.13 -4.96
CA ASN A 160 -0.54 -20.54 -6.32
C ASN A 160 0.44 -19.56 -7.00
N SER A 161 0.28 -18.26 -6.76
CA SER A 161 1.23 -17.25 -7.25
C SER A 161 2.62 -17.39 -6.61
N LEU A 162 2.71 -17.73 -5.32
CA LEU A 162 4.01 -18.00 -4.69
C LEU A 162 4.74 -19.17 -5.36
N GLN A 163 4.02 -20.24 -5.71
CA GLN A 163 4.60 -21.38 -6.44
C GLN A 163 5.05 -20.97 -7.85
N LYS A 164 4.21 -20.21 -8.57
CA LYS A 164 4.50 -19.76 -9.93
C LYS A 164 5.72 -18.83 -10.01
N TYR A 165 5.80 -17.86 -9.09
CA TYR A 165 6.81 -16.81 -9.14
C TYR A 165 8.04 -17.10 -8.31
N ALA A 166 8.04 -18.14 -7.45
CA ALA A 166 9.19 -18.59 -6.68
C ALA A 166 9.95 -17.42 -6.01
N LEU A 167 9.26 -16.67 -5.15
CA LEU A 167 9.84 -15.55 -4.40
C LEU A 167 10.73 -16.12 -3.28
N PRO A 168 12.06 -15.89 -3.29
CA PRO A 168 13.01 -16.59 -2.42
C PRO A 168 13.04 -16.07 -0.97
N TRP A 169 12.23 -15.09 -0.64
CA TRP A 169 12.18 -14.43 0.67
C TRP A 169 10.89 -14.75 1.44
N LYS A 170 10.73 -14.20 2.64
CA LYS A 170 9.55 -14.44 3.47
C LYS A 170 8.31 -13.77 2.88
N ASN A 171 7.23 -14.54 2.80
CA ASN A 171 5.97 -14.11 2.24
C ASN A 171 4.86 -14.30 3.27
N TYR A 172 4.02 -13.29 3.44
CA TYR A 172 2.86 -13.31 4.32
C TYR A 172 1.61 -12.83 3.58
N LEU A 173 0.44 -13.14 4.14
CA LEU A 173 -0.85 -12.73 3.59
C LEU A 173 -1.63 -11.92 4.62
N SER A 174 -2.02 -10.73 4.19
CA SER A 174 -3.00 -9.84 4.81
C SER A 174 -4.31 -9.95 4.02
N LEU A 175 -5.21 -10.85 4.45
CA LEU A 175 -6.46 -11.12 3.75
C LEU A 175 -7.37 -9.89 3.69
N GLY A 176 -7.95 -9.63 2.51
CA GLY A 176 -9.05 -8.68 2.34
C GLY A 176 -8.81 -7.53 1.38
N GLY A 177 -7.81 -7.61 0.48
CA GLY A 177 -7.57 -6.53 -0.48
C GLY A 177 -7.10 -5.25 0.20
N PHE A 178 -7.52 -4.12 -0.36
CA PHE A 178 -7.32 -2.80 0.23
C PHE A 178 -8.11 -2.58 1.54
N GLU A 179 -9.06 -3.47 1.86
CA GLU A 179 -9.77 -3.45 3.15
C GLU A 179 -9.04 -4.24 4.24
N SER A 180 -7.95 -4.93 3.91
CA SER A 180 -7.16 -5.70 4.86
C SER A 180 -6.50 -4.80 5.92
N LEU A 181 -6.22 -5.37 7.10
CA LEU A 181 -5.68 -4.62 8.24
C LEU A 181 -4.39 -3.86 7.88
N GLN A 182 -3.49 -4.49 7.12
CA GLN A 182 -2.23 -3.87 6.72
C GLN A 182 -2.44 -2.77 5.68
N ALA A 183 -3.35 -2.96 4.73
CA ALA A 183 -3.67 -1.92 3.76
C ALA A 183 -4.22 -0.67 4.45
N LYS A 184 -5.16 -0.84 5.38
CA LYS A 184 -5.72 0.27 6.18
C LYS A 184 -4.65 0.98 7.01
N LYS A 185 -3.84 0.20 7.71
CA LYS A 185 -2.80 0.71 8.63
C LYS A 185 -1.76 1.58 7.94
N TYR A 186 -1.31 1.16 6.76
CA TYR A 186 -0.27 1.87 6.00
C TYR A 186 -0.87 2.80 4.92
N GLY A 187 -2.20 2.94 4.89
CA GLY A 187 -2.94 3.76 3.92
C GLY A 187 -2.69 3.35 2.48
N ILE A 188 -2.59 2.05 2.23
CA ILE A 188 -2.33 1.49 0.90
C ILE A 188 -3.64 1.51 0.12
N ALA A 189 -3.76 2.48 -0.79
CA ALA A 189 -4.87 2.58 -1.74
C ALA A 189 -4.49 2.07 -3.14
N SER A 190 -3.22 1.77 -3.37
CA SER A 190 -2.73 1.27 -4.66
C SER A 190 -1.49 0.41 -4.44
N ILE A 191 -1.28 -0.56 -5.32
CA ILE A 191 -0.06 -1.38 -5.39
C ILE A 191 0.50 -1.35 -6.82
N PRO A 192 1.83 -1.47 -7.02
CA PRO A 192 2.86 -1.82 -6.03
C PRO A 192 3.08 -0.74 -4.98
N PHE A 193 3.38 -1.17 -3.75
CA PHE A 193 3.68 -0.28 -2.63
C PHE A 193 4.77 -0.90 -1.77
N THR A 194 5.81 -0.13 -1.45
CA THR A 194 6.93 -0.65 -0.66
C THR A 194 7.28 0.27 0.50
N LEU A 195 7.83 -0.30 1.57
CA LEU A 195 8.43 0.46 2.66
C LEU A 195 9.87 -0.01 2.84
N LEU A 196 10.81 0.92 2.79
CA LEU A 196 12.20 0.61 3.12
C LEU A 196 12.41 0.87 4.60
N LEU A 197 12.90 -0.16 5.29
CA LEU A 197 13.22 -0.13 6.71
C LEU A 197 14.73 -0.11 6.91
N ASP A 198 15.19 0.65 7.90
CA ASP A 198 16.57 0.56 8.39
C ASP A 198 16.81 -0.72 9.22
N LYS A 199 18.04 -0.88 9.72
CA LYS A 199 18.46 -2.04 10.54
C LYS A 199 17.70 -2.19 11.86
N ASN A 200 17.05 -1.13 12.33
CA ASN A 200 16.24 -1.09 13.55
C ASN A 200 14.75 -1.32 13.28
N GLY A 201 14.37 -1.56 12.02
CA GLY A 201 12.99 -1.71 11.57
C GLY A 201 12.24 -0.38 11.49
N VAL A 202 12.92 0.75 11.43
CA VAL A 202 12.32 2.08 11.25
C VAL A 202 12.07 2.34 9.77
N ILE A 203 10.88 2.81 9.43
CA ILE A 203 10.52 3.17 8.06
C ILE A 203 11.27 4.45 7.68
N ILE A 204 12.12 4.37 6.65
CA ILE A 204 12.95 5.48 6.19
C ILE A 204 12.52 6.04 4.82
N LYS A 205 11.85 5.22 4.00
CA LYS A 205 11.29 5.63 2.70
C LYS A 205 10.01 4.87 2.41
N ILE A 206 9.10 5.54 1.70
CA ILE A 206 7.84 4.99 1.19
C ILE A 206 7.94 4.96 -0.33
N SER A 207 7.63 3.81 -0.92
CA SER A 207 7.70 3.53 -2.36
C SER A 207 8.97 4.05 -3.05
N PRO A 208 10.18 3.81 -2.49
CA PRO A 208 11.42 4.18 -3.19
C PRO A 208 11.56 3.40 -4.50
N SER A 209 12.20 4.03 -5.48
CA SER A 209 12.68 3.32 -6.67
C SER A 209 13.71 2.25 -6.30
N ILE A 210 13.88 1.22 -7.13
CA ILE A 210 14.87 0.18 -6.87
C ILE A 210 16.29 0.74 -6.77
N SER A 211 16.64 1.73 -7.58
CA SER A 211 17.96 2.38 -7.52
C SER A 211 18.18 3.11 -6.19
N GLU A 212 17.16 3.73 -5.61
CA GLU A 212 17.24 4.31 -4.27
C GLU A 212 17.43 3.24 -3.19
N VAL A 213 16.75 2.10 -3.29
CA VAL A 213 16.94 0.98 -2.36
C VAL A 213 18.37 0.45 -2.48
N GLU A 214 18.83 0.16 -3.70
CA GLU A 214 20.17 -0.37 -3.96
C GLU A 214 21.25 0.58 -3.44
N LYS A 215 21.11 1.90 -3.68
CA LYS A 215 22.00 2.92 -3.15
C LYS A 215 22.01 2.92 -1.62
N TYR A 216 20.84 2.96 -0.99
CA TYR A 216 20.75 2.97 0.47
C TYR A 216 21.38 1.72 1.09
N VAL A 217 21.17 0.54 0.51
CA VAL A 217 21.79 -0.70 0.98
C VAL A 217 23.31 -0.62 0.85
N LYS A 218 23.86 -0.17 -0.29
CA LYS A 218 25.30 -0.01 -0.48
C LYS A 218 25.93 0.94 0.54
N ASP A 219 25.30 2.08 0.78
CA ASP A 219 25.82 3.12 1.67
C ASP A 219 25.81 2.71 3.17
N ASN A 220 24.94 1.76 3.55
CA ASN A 220 24.68 1.41 4.96
C ASN A 220 25.00 -0.06 5.32
N ALA A 221 25.23 -0.93 4.34
CA ALA A 221 25.65 -2.31 4.58
C ALA A 221 27.12 -2.43 5.04
N LEU A 222 27.99 -1.52 4.59
CA LEU A 222 29.44 -1.58 4.83
C LEU A 222 29.89 -1.07 6.21
N LYS A 223 29.04 -0.33 6.93
CA LYS A 223 29.36 0.27 8.24
C LYS A 223 29.24 -0.71 9.42
N LEU A 224 29.60 -1.98 9.25
CA LEU A 224 29.49 -3.01 10.29
C LEU A 224 30.79 -3.26 11.09
N HIS A 225 31.85 -2.47 10.85
CA HIS A 225 33.18 -2.68 11.46
C HIS A 225 33.88 -1.40 11.94
N GLU A 226 33.14 -0.41 12.46
CA GLU A 226 33.71 0.67 13.27
C GLU A 226 33.02 0.69 14.64
#